data_AF-A0A2H3BRE2-F1
#
_entry.id   AF-A0A2H3BRE2-F1
#
_cell.length_a   1.000
_cell.length_b   1.000
_cell.length_c   1.000
_cell.angle_alpha   90.00
_cell.angle_beta   90.00
_cell.angle_gamma   90.00
#
_symmetry.space_group_name_H-M   'P 1'
#
loop_
_entity.id
_entity.type
_entity.pdbx_description
1 polymer ?
#
loop_
_entity_poly.entity_id
_entity_poly.type
_entity_poly.pdbx_seq_one_letter_code
_entity_poly.pdbx_strand_id
1 'polypeptide(L)'
;MGGKGNDPFDYEQKFPEDKQYEELGPAARVWRAYLEECAAFDNEMVEGWRDGLDVLLVFAGLFSAVVTTFVAQTSQSLQVDYGQVTASLIFELIDVQRAAANGSPVNDVPRSGLTPFSDFRPTTSDSLVNGLWFTSLSFSLTTALFTVLTKQWIHQYISVQSGTPRDRCRVRQFRYMGLQKWRVGFIIGLLPVLMSASLCVFLVGLVVLL
;
A
#
# COMPACT_ATOMS: atom_id res chain seq x y z
N MET A 1 4.26 -52.05 30.76
CA MET A 1 3.66 -51.64 29.47
C MET A 1 3.30 -50.16 29.59
N GLY A 2 4.25 -49.28 29.33
CA GLY A 2 4.01 -47.83 29.34
C GLY A 2 3.41 -47.44 27.99
N GLY A 3 2.24 -46.79 28.00
CA GLY A 3 1.62 -46.29 26.79
C GLY A 3 2.60 -45.39 26.06
N LYS A 4 3.01 -45.79 24.86
CA LYS A 4 3.69 -44.91 23.91
C LYS A 4 2.73 -43.76 23.63
N GLY A 5 2.93 -42.65 24.34
CA GLY A 5 2.32 -41.39 23.99
C GLY A 5 2.67 -41.11 22.55
N ASN A 6 1.65 -40.77 21.76
CA ASN A 6 1.78 -40.40 20.37
C ASN A 6 2.47 -39.02 20.32
N ASP A 7 3.80 -39.02 20.45
CA ASP A 7 4.61 -37.80 20.37
C ASP A 7 4.68 -37.36 18.89
N PRO A 8 4.17 -36.16 18.55
CA PRO A 8 4.20 -35.64 17.18
C PRO A 8 5.62 -35.50 16.60
N PHE A 9 6.63 -35.45 17.48
CA PHE A 9 8.03 -35.27 17.15
C PHE A 9 8.84 -36.58 17.16
N ASP A 10 8.20 -37.74 17.31
CA ASP A 10 8.87 -39.04 17.18
C ASP A 10 9.13 -39.38 15.70
N TYR A 11 10.17 -38.77 15.14
CA TYR A 11 10.58 -39.02 13.75
C TYR A 11 11.09 -40.45 13.52
N GLU A 12 11.35 -41.24 14.57
CA GLU A 12 11.74 -42.67 14.48
C GLU A 12 10.55 -43.58 14.22
N GLN A 13 9.36 -43.23 14.71
CA GLN A 13 8.13 -43.90 14.30
C GLN A 13 7.63 -43.43 12.92
N LYS A 14 7.87 -42.16 12.58
CA LYS A 14 7.29 -41.53 11.38
C LYS A 14 8.02 -41.86 10.09
N PHE A 15 9.34 -42.09 10.17
CA PHE A 15 10.16 -42.50 9.05
C PHE A 15 11.01 -43.72 9.46
N PRO A 16 10.87 -44.88 8.77
CA PRO A 16 11.69 -46.06 9.08
C PRO A 16 13.17 -45.78 8.83
N GLU A 17 14.06 -46.48 9.54
CA GLU A 17 15.50 -46.42 9.32
C GLU A 17 15.85 -46.72 7.86
N ASP A 18 16.75 -45.94 7.29
CA ASP A 18 17.26 -46.23 5.95
C ASP A 18 18.15 -47.48 6.02
N LYS A 19 18.42 -48.08 4.85
CA LYS A 19 19.40 -49.17 4.82
C LYS A 19 20.77 -48.61 5.16
N GLN A 20 21.59 -49.41 5.85
CA GLN A 20 22.97 -49.07 6.11
C GLN A 20 23.68 -48.67 4.81
N TYR A 21 24.33 -47.50 4.79
CA TYR A 21 24.93 -46.79 3.64
C TYR A 21 23.98 -45.99 2.72
N GLU A 22 22.66 -46.03 2.91
CA GLU A 22 21.68 -45.21 2.18
C GLU A 22 21.23 -43.96 2.96
N GLU A 23 21.72 -43.77 4.18
CA GLU A 23 21.42 -42.64 5.11
C GLU A 23 21.70 -41.23 4.55
N LEU A 24 22.54 -41.14 3.50
CA LEU A 24 22.86 -39.88 2.78
C LEU A 24 22.29 -39.85 1.36
N GLY A 25 21.51 -40.86 0.98
CA GLY A 25 20.90 -41.01 -0.32
C GLY A 25 19.93 -39.86 -0.64
N PRO A 26 19.58 -39.68 -1.93
CA PRO A 26 18.67 -38.62 -2.36
C PRO A 26 17.25 -38.71 -1.75
N ALA A 27 16.87 -39.90 -1.25
CA ALA A 27 15.59 -40.17 -0.60
C ALA A 27 15.73 -40.48 0.92
N ALA A 28 16.90 -40.23 1.50
CA ALA A 28 17.17 -40.56 2.90
C ALA A 28 16.19 -39.88 3.87
N ARG A 29 15.92 -40.56 4.97
CA ARG A 29 15.10 -40.15 6.11
C ARG A 29 15.45 -38.75 6.60
N VAL A 30 16.74 -38.41 6.66
CA VAL A 30 17.20 -37.07 7.09
C VAL A 30 16.59 -35.96 6.23
N TRP A 31 16.51 -36.14 4.90
CA TRP A 31 15.91 -35.14 4.02
C TRP A 31 14.40 -35.05 4.17
N ARG A 32 13.74 -36.18 4.49
CA ARG A 32 12.28 -36.24 4.67
C ARG A 32 11.87 -35.59 5.99
N ALA A 33 12.58 -35.91 7.08
CA ALA A 33 12.40 -35.27 8.39
C ALA A 33 12.70 -33.77 8.31
N TYR A 34 13.79 -33.38 7.64
CA TYR A 34 14.10 -31.96 7.42
C TYR A 34 12.98 -31.24 6.68
N LEU A 35 12.50 -31.78 5.54
CA LEU A 35 11.42 -31.16 4.77
C LEU A 35 10.15 -30.98 5.57
N GLU A 36 9.80 -31.95 6.42
CA GLU A 36 8.59 -31.88 7.23
C GLU A 36 8.68 -30.78 8.28
N GLU A 37 9.79 -30.72 9.03
CA GLU A 37 10.01 -29.67 10.04
C GLU A 37 10.05 -28.28 9.40
N CYS A 38 10.71 -28.21 8.25
CA CYS A 38 10.81 -27.01 7.46
C CYS A 38 9.48 -26.55 6.89
N ALA A 39 8.61 -27.47 6.48
CA ALA A 39 7.28 -27.16 5.99
C ALA A 39 6.39 -26.61 7.12
N ALA A 40 6.51 -27.15 8.34
CA ALA A 40 5.80 -26.62 9.50
C ALA A 40 6.23 -25.16 9.79
N PHE A 41 7.54 -24.92 9.87
CA PHE A 41 8.10 -23.57 10.09
C PHE A 41 7.72 -22.59 8.97
N ASP A 42 7.84 -22.99 7.70
CA ASP A 42 7.52 -22.13 6.56
C ASP A 42 6.03 -21.79 6.52
N ASN A 43 5.15 -22.75 6.84
CA ASN A 43 3.71 -22.51 6.87
C ASN A 43 3.35 -21.53 7.97
N GLU A 44 3.86 -21.71 9.19
CA GLU A 44 3.59 -20.78 10.31
C GLU A 44 4.07 -19.36 9.99
N MET A 45 5.30 -19.23 9.48
CA MET A 45 5.87 -17.93 9.10
C MET A 45 5.06 -17.27 7.97
N VAL A 46 4.69 -18.03 6.94
CA VAL A 46 3.95 -17.50 5.79
C VAL A 46 2.52 -17.14 6.16
N GLU A 47 1.84 -17.95 6.97
CA GLU A 47 0.47 -17.65 7.41
C GLU A 47 0.42 -16.31 8.13
N GLY A 48 1.32 -16.07 9.10
CA GLY A 48 1.41 -14.80 9.79
C GLY A 48 1.70 -13.61 8.86
N TRP A 49 2.60 -13.76 7.88
CA TRP A 49 2.85 -12.71 6.90
C TRP A 49 1.66 -12.48 5.99
N ARG A 50 1.00 -13.53 5.52
CA ARG A 50 -0.14 -13.42 4.61
C ARG A 50 -1.29 -12.68 5.26
N ASP A 51 -1.61 -13.02 6.50
CA ASP A 51 -2.70 -12.39 7.24
C ASP A 51 -2.42 -10.92 7.51
N GLY A 52 -1.17 -10.57 7.89
CA GLY A 52 -0.75 -9.18 8.06
C GLY A 52 -0.81 -8.37 6.75
N LEU A 53 -0.35 -8.96 5.64
CA LEU A 53 -0.41 -8.35 4.31
C LEU A 53 -1.85 -8.17 3.82
N ASP A 54 -2.75 -9.10 4.14
CA ASP A 54 -4.16 -9.02 3.77
C ASP A 54 -4.88 -7.86 4.45
N VAL A 55 -4.69 -7.72 5.76
CA VAL A 55 -5.23 -6.57 6.51
C VAL A 55 -4.67 -5.26 5.96
N LEU A 56 -3.35 -5.21 5.70
CA LEU A 56 -2.70 -4.02 5.17
C LEU A 56 -3.23 -3.64 3.79
N LEU A 57 -3.49 -4.60 2.91
CA LEU A 57 -4.01 -4.36 1.57
C LEU A 57 -5.42 -3.78 1.61
N VAL A 58 -6.29 -4.34 2.45
CA VAL A 58 -7.66 -3.82 2.64
C VAL A 58 -7.61 -2.39 3.16
N PHE A 59 -6.77 -2.14 4.17
CA PHE A 59 -6.61 -0.81 4.73
C PHE A 59 -6.05 0.19 3.70
N ALA A 60 -5.03 -0.20 2.94
CA ALA A 60 -4.45 0.62 1.88
C ALA A 60 -5.47 0.94 0.78
N GLY A 61 -6.30 -0.02 0.37
CA GLY A 61 -7.37 0.20 -0.61
C GLY A 61 -8.42 1.20 -0.13
N LEU A 62 -8.93 1.00 1.09
CA LEU A 62 -9.93 1.90 1.68
C LEU A 62 -9.38 3.31 1.88
N PHE A 63 -8.18 3.43 2.43
CA PHE A 63 -7.53 4.72 2.61
C PHE A 63 -7.27 5.43 1.28
N SER A 64 -6.77 4.70 0.27
CA SER A 64 -6.54 5.28 -1.06
C SER A 64 -7.83 5.81 -1.69
N ALA A 65 -8.95 5.11 -1.52
CA ALA A 65 -10.25 5.58 -2.01
C ALA A 65 -10.66 6.90 -1.35
N VAL A 66 -10.54 6.99 -0.02
CA VAL A 66 -10.84 8.22 0.73
C VAL A 66 -9.93 9.36 0.28
N VAL A 67 -8.61 9.17 0.26
CA VAL A 67 -7.64 10.21 -0.15
C VAL A 67 -7.89 10.63 -1.61
N THR A 68 -8.26 9.70 -2.50
CA THR A 68 -8.58 10.02 -3.90
C THR A 68 -9.78 10.97 -4.00
N THR A 69 -10.81 10.78 -3.17
CA THR A 69 -11.96 11.70 -3.14
C THR A 69 -11.54 13.10 -2.72
N PHE A 70 -10.70 13.22 -1.68
CA PHE A 70 -10.17 14.50 -1.22
C PHE A 70 -9.30 15.18 -2.30
N VAL A 71 -8.38 14.43 -2.90
CA VAL A 71 -7.51 14.92 -4.01
C VAL A 71 -8.36 15.38 -5.19
N ALA A 72 -9.40 14.64 -5.57
CA ALA A 72 -10.29 15.02 -6.66
C ALA A 72 -11.02 16.35 -6.37
N GLN A 73 -11.49 16.53 -5.13
CA GLN A 73 -12.16 17.78 -4.71
C GLN A 73 -11.20 18.96 -4.66
N THR A 74 -10.02 18.81 -4.05
CA THR A 74 -9.04 19.92 -4.01
C THR A 74 -8.45 20.22 -5.36
N SER A 75 -8.26 19.22 -6.23
CA SER A 75 -7.80 19.45 -7.59
C SER A 75 -8.76 20.33 -8.40
N GLN A 76 -10.07 20.31 -8.10
CA GLN A 76 -11.03 21.25 -8.69
C GLN A 76 -10.89 22.65 -8.10
N SER A 77 -10.54 22.77 -6.81
CA SER A 77 -10.28 24.06 -6.15
C SER A 77 -9.01 24.76 -6.66
N LEU A 78 -8.09 23.99 -7.25
CA LEU A 78 -6.91 24.48 -7.98
C LEU A 78 -7.21 24.94 -9.42
N GLN A 79 -8.47 24.96 -9.84
CA GLN A 79 -8.89 25.52 -11.12
C GLN A 79 -9.63 26.84 -10.90
N VAL A 80 -9.67 27.66 -11.96
CA VAL A 80 -10.49 28.89 -11.96
C VAL A 80 -11.94 28.51 -11.68
N ASP A 81 -12.50 29.04 -10.60
CA ASP A 81 -13.94 28.96 -10.37
C ASP A 81 -14.66 29.91 -11.32
N TYR A 82 -15.03 29.38 -12.50
CA TYR A 82 -15.83 30.10 -13.48
C TYR A 82 -17.19 30.54 -12.92
N GLY A 83 -17.71 29.89 -11.87
CA GLY A 83 -18.89 30.32 -11.14
C GLY A 83 -18.67 31.65 -10.40
N GLN A 84 -17.57 31.76 -9.65
CA GLN A 84 -17.15 33.02 -9.01
C GLN A 84 -16.88 34.13 -10.04
N VAL A 85 -16.17 33.81 -11.12
CA VAL A 85 -15.91 34.78 -12.20
C VAL A 85 -17.23 35.27 -12.80
N THR A 86 -18.13 34.35 -13.15
CA THR A 86 -19.44 34.69 -13.72
C THR A 86 -20.29 35.51 -12.75
N ALA A 87 -20.33 35.13 -11.46
CA ALA A 87 -21.06 35.88 -10.44
C ALA A 87 -20.51 37.31 -10.30
N SER A 88 -19.18 37.47 -10.27
CA SER A 88 -18.55 38.79 -10.17
C SER A 88 -18.87 39.70 -11.37
N LEU A 89 -18.87 39.13 -12.59
CA LEU A 89 -19.23 39.84 -13.81
C LEU A 89 -20.72 40.19 -13.87
N ILE A 90 -21.59 39.32 -13.34
CA ILE A 90 -23.03 39.60 -13.22
C ILE A 90 -23.28 40.72 -12.19
N PHE A 91 -22.58 40.71 -11.05
CA PHE A 91 -22.67 41.79 -10.06
C PHE A 91 -22.25 43.14 -10.67
N GLU A 92 -21.13 43.16 -11.41
CA GLU A 92 -20.70 44.36 -12.15
C GLU A 92 -21.77 44.82 -13.15
N LEU A 93 -22.37 43.90 -13.92
CA LEU A 93 -23.44 44.23 -14.86
C LEU A 93 -24.67 44.84 -14.16
N ILE A 94 -25.07 44.29 -13.01
CA ILE A 94 -26.21 44.80 -12.21
C ILE A 94 -25.90 46.21 -11.69
N ASP A 95 -24.67 46.46 -11.21
CA ASP A 95 -24.28 47.76 -10.70
C ASP A 95 -24.19 48.81 -11.81
N VAL A 96 -23.70 48.45 -13.01
CA VAL A 96 -23.74 49.32 -14.19
C VAL A 96 -25.17 49.67 -14.59
N GLN A 97 -26.09 48.69 -14.59
CA GLN A 97 -27.51 48.94 -14.88
C GLN A 97 -28.15 49.89 -13.85
N ARG A 98 -27.83 49.72 -12.56
CA ARG A 98 -28.32 50.59 -11.49
C ARG A 98 -27.75 52.01 -11.59
N ALA A 99 -26.46 52.15 -11.89
CA ALA A 99 -25.82 53.45 -12.10
C ALA A 99 -26.45 54.20 -13.29
N ALA A 100 -26.69 53.51 -14.40
CA ALA A 100 -27.36 54.08 -15.57
C ALA A 100 -28.79 54.53 -15.26
N ALA A 101 -29.55 53.74 -14.49
CA ALA A 101 -30.91 54.10 -14.07
C ALA A 101 -30.95 55.32 -13.12
N ASN A 102 -29.94 55.49 -12.28
CA ASN A 102 -29.81 56.63 -11.36
C ASN A 102 -29.14 57.85 -11.99
N GLY A 103 -28.77 57.81 -13.28
CA GLY A 103 -28.08 58.91 -13.96
C GLY A 103 -26.63 59.14 -13.49
N SER A 104 -26.05 58.17 -12.80
CA SER A 104 -24.65 58.21 -12.35
C SER A 104 -23.72 57.81 -13.51
N PRO A 105 -22.54 58.43 -13.66
CA PRO A 105 -21.59 58.02 -14.68
C PRO A 105 -21.10 56.59 -14.43
N VAL A 106 -21.03 55.79 -15.50
CA VAL A 106 -20.61 54.37 -15.46
C VAL A 106 -19.20 54.19 -14.90
N ASN A 107 -18.35 55.21 -14.98
CA ASN A 107 -16.99 55.19 -14.44
C ASN A 107 -16.91 55.14 -12.91
N ASP A 108 -18.00 55.45 -12.20
CA ASP A 108 -18.06 55.36 -10.73
C ASP A 108 -18.38 53.94 -10.23
N VAL A 109 -18.69 53.00 -11.14
CA VAL A 109 -18.94 51.60 -10.79
C VAL A 109 -17.61 50.87 -10.59
N PRO A 110 -17.38 50.21 -9.43
CA PRO A 110 -16.20 49.39 -9.22
C PRO A 110 -16.13 48.26 -10.28
N ARG A 111 -15.05 48.23 -11.05
CA ARG A 111 -14.80 47.13 -12.00
C ARG A 111 -14.55 45.82 -11.25
N SER A 112 -15.01 44.70 -11.79
CA SER A 112 -14.72 43.40 -11.18
C SER A 112 -13.21 43.14 -11.16
N GLY A 113 -12.73 42.62 -10.03
CA GLY A 113 -11.34 42.22 -9.84
C GLY A 113 -10.96 40.92 -10.56
N LEU A 114 -11.94 40.18 -11.07
CA LEU A 114 -11.74 38.96 -11.86
C LEU A 114 -12.12 39.20 -13.32
N THR A 115 -11.27 38.74 -14.24
CA THR A 115 -11.56 38.77 -15.68
C THR A 115 -11.48 37.36 -16.25
N PRO A 116 -12.09 37.07 -17.42
CA PRO A 116 -11.93 35.77 -18.07
C PRO A 116 -10.47 35.40 -18.41
N PHE A 117 -9.57 36.38 -18.35
CA PHE A 117 -8.15 36.28 -18.68
C PHE A 117 -7.23 36.53 -17.48
N SER A 118 -7.76 36.67 -16.26
CA SER A 118 -6.90 36.87 -15.08
C SER A 118 -6.05 35.62 -14.82
N ASP A 119 -4.74 35.82 -14.66
CA ASP A 119 -3.80 34.74 -14.35
C ASP A 119 -4.19 34.09 -13.02
N PHE A 120 -4.72 32.87 -13.12
CA PHE A 120 -5.06 32.08 -11.95
C PHE A 120 -3.78 31.61 -11.28
N ARG A 121 -3.52 32.17 -10.10
CA ARG A 121 -2.42 31.73 -9.24
C ARG A 121 -3.05 31.05 -8.04
N PRO A 122 -3.04 29.70 -7.98
CA PRO A 122 -3.56 29.01 -6.82
C PRO A 122 -2.81 29.47 -5.57
N THR A 123 -3.53 29.60 -4.46
CA THR A 123 -2.95 29.95 -3.17
C THR A 123 -1.85 28.96 -2.84
N THR A 124 -0.72 29.42 -2.31
CA THR A 124 0.42 28.54 -1.96
C THR A 124 0.00 27.43 -1.00
N SER A 125 -0.94 27.70 -0.10
CA SER A 125 -1.59 26.70 0.78
C SER A 125 -2.26 25.57 0.00
N ASP A 126 -3.05 25.89 -1.02
CA ASP A 126 -3.87 24.92 -1.76
C ASP A 126 -2.99 23.98 -2.58
N SER A 127 -1.90 24.52 -3.14
CA SER A 127 -0.88 23.73 -3.84
C SER A 127 -0.12 22.80 -2.89
N LEU A 128 0.16 23.22 -1.66
CA LEU A 128 0.83 22.41 -0.64
C LEU A 128 -0.06 21.29 -0.13
N VAL A 129 -1.33 21.57 0.17
CA VAL A 129 -2.32 20.57 0.61
C VAL A 129 -2.48 19.49 -0.46
N ASN A 130 -2.67 19.90 -1.71
CA ASN A 130 -2.82 18.95 -2.82
C ASN A 130 -1.55 18.11 -3.02
N GLY A 131 -0.36 18.71 -2.87
CA GLY A 131 0.91 17.97 -2.89
C GLY A 131 1.05 16.97 -1.73
N LEU A 132 0.67 17.35 -0.51
CA LEU A 132 0.68 16.46 0.66
C LEU A 132 -0.29 15.28 0.48
N TRP A 133 -1.49 15.52 -0.05
CA TRP A 133 -2.43 14.44 -0.29
C TRP A 133 -2.04 13.54 -1.45
N PHE A 134 -1.46 14.09 -2.52
CA PHE A 134 -0.91 13.28 -3.62
C PHE A 134 0.26 12.40 -3.16
N THR A 135 1.15 12.93 -2.32
CA THR A 135 2.26 12.15 -1.74
C THR A 135 1.76 11.07 -0.78
N SER A 136 0.76 11.36 0.05
CA SER A 136 0.09 10.35 0.89
C SER A 136 -0.53 9.23 0.04
N LEU A 137 -1.26 9.58 -1.01
CA LEU A 137 -1.84 8.61 -1.97
C LEU A 137 -0.76 7.76 -2.62
N SER A 138 0.35 8.37 -3.05
CA SER A 138 1.48 7.68 -3.68
C SER A 138 2.13 6.66 -2.75
N PHE A 139 2.34 7.02 -1.47
CA PHE A 139 2.89 6.09 -0.48
C PHE A 139 1.93 4.94 -0.17
N SER A 140 0.62 5.22 -0.08
CA SER A 140 -0.41 4.20 0.09
C SER A 140 -0.40 3.19 -1.08
N LEU A 141 -0.39 3.70 -2.32
CA LEU A 141 -0.39 2.86 -3.52
C LEU A 141 0.89 2.04 -3.64
N THR A 142 2.04 2.65 -3.33
CA THR A 142 3.33 1.96 -3.30
C THR A 142 3.32 0.82 -2.27
N THR A 143 2.80 1.08 -1.08
CA THR A 143 2.65 0.06 -0.03
C THR A 143 1.74 -1.08 -0.49
N ALA A 144 0.61 -0.78 -1.15
CA ALA A 144 -0.27 -1.79 -1.73
C ALA A 144 0.44 -2.63 -2.81
N LEU A 145 1.20 -2.01 -3.71
CA LEU A 145 1.97 -2.70 -4.74
C LEU A 145 3.00 -3.67 -4.15
N PHE A 146 3.80 -3.21 -3.18
CA PHE A 146 4.77 -4.08 -2.50
C PHE A 146 4.10 -5.20 -1.70
N THR A 147 2.93 -4.93 -1.10
CA THR A 147 2.12 -5.94 -0.40
C THR A 147 1.74 -7.06 -1.37
N VAL A 148 1.23 -6.72 -2.56
CA VAL A 148 0.87 -7.70 -3.61
C VAL A 148 2.08 -8.46 -4.12
N LEU A 149 3.19 -7.78 -4.43
CA LEU A 149 4.42 -8.42 -4.90
C LEU A 149 4.96 -9.42 -3.88
N THR A 150 4.97 -9.04 -2.60
CA THR A 150 5.42 -9.92 -1.52
C THR A 150 4.50 -11.13 -1.39
N LYS A 151 3.19 -10.93 -1.53
CA LYS A 151 2.20 -12.01 -1.53
C LYS A 151 2.42 -13.01 -2.68
N GLN A 152 2.66 -12.51 -3.88
CA GLN A 152 2.98 -13.35 -5.05
C GLN A 152 4.27 -14.13 -4.85
N TRP A 153 5.29 -13.48 -4.28
CA TRP A 153 6.58 -14.10 -4.01
C TRP A 153 6.48 -15.21 -2.95
N ILE A 154 5.73 -14.96 -1.87
CA ILE A 154 5.41 -15.93 -0.82
C ILE A 154 4.65 -17.14 -1.40
N HIS A 155 3.67 -16.91 -2.27
CA HIS A 155 2.93 -17.98 -2.92
C HIS A 155 3.87 -18.86 -3.78
N GLN A 156 4.80 -18.24 -4.51
CA GLN A 156 5.80 -18.95 -5.31
C GLN A 156 6.88 -19.63 -4.45
N TYR A 157 7.09 -19.17 -3.21
CA TYR A 157 8.00 -19.80 -2.26
C TYR A 157 7.47 -21.16 -1.79
N ILE A 158 6.19 -21.25 -1.44
CA ILE A 158 5.53 -22.49 -0.99
C ILE A 158 5.28 -23.48 -2.14
N SER A 159 5.25 -23.02 -3.40
CA SER A 159 4.95 -23.91 -4.54
C SER A 159 5.89 -25.13 -4.56
N VAL A 160 5.28 -26.30 -4.36
CA VAL A 160 5.99 -27.58 -4.20
C VAL A 160 6.58 -28.00 -5.53
N GLN A 161 7.90 -28.18 -5.57
CA GLN A 161 8.59 -28.65 -6.77
C GLN A 161 8.60 -30.18 -6.87
N SER A 162 8.50 -30.71 -8.08
CA SER A 162 8.71 -32.12 -8.41
C SER A 162 10.20 -32.47 -8.34
N GLY A 163 10.56 -33.58 -7.69
CA GLY A 163 11.96 -34.00 -7.53
C GLY A 163 12.21 -34.92 -6.34
N THR A 164 13.47 -35.30 -6.13
CA THR A 164 13.87 -36.08 -4.95
C THR A 164 13.81 -35.24 -3.67
N PRO A 165 13.62 -35.84 -2.47
CA PRO A 165 13.63 -35.11 -1.20
C PRO A 165 14.87 -34.21 -1.04
N ARG A 166 16.05 -34.69 -1.42
CA ARG A 166 17.29 -33.91 -1.39
C ARG A 166 17.25 -32.67 -2.29
N ASP A 167 16.73 -32.78 -3.50
CA ASP A 167 16.65 -31.65 -4.43
C ASP A 167 15.65 -30.59 -3.92
N ARG A 168 14.52 -31.03 -3.38
CA ARG A 168 13.54 -30.16 -2.73
C ARG A 168 14.17 -29.38 -1.57
N CYS A 169 14.96 -30.05 -0.71
CA CYS A 169 15.69 -29.39 0.38
C CYS A 169 16.61 -28.29 -0.13
N ARG A 170 17.39 -28.59 -1.18
CA ARG A 170 18.36 -27.64 -1.76
C ARG A 170 17.67 -26.42 -2.36
N VAL A 171 16.59 -26.62 -3.12
CA VAL A 171 15.88 -25.50 -3.74
C VAL A 171 15.17 -24.65 -2.69
N ARG A 172 14.54 -25.26 -1.68
CA ARG A 172 13.98 -24.52 -0.54
C ARG A 172 15.05 -23.71 0.17
N GLN A 173 16.20 -24.31 0.48
CA GLN A 173 17.30 -23.61 1.15
C GLN A 173 17.83 -22.44 0.32
N PHE A 174 17.97 -22.61 -0.99
CA PHE A 174 18.35 -21.53 -1.90
C PHE A 174 17.33 -20.38 -1.87
N ARG A 175 16.03 -20.69 -1.91
CA ARG A 175 14.95 -19.69 -1.80
C ARG A 175 14.97 -18.99 -0.45
N TYR A 176 15.21 -19.71 0.65
CA TYR A 176 15.31 -19.16 2.00
C TYR A 176 16.53 -18.23 2.16
N MET A 177 17.69 -18.64 1.64
CA MET A 177 18.87 -17.77 1.58
C MET A 177 18.59 -16.51 0.74
N GLY A 178 17.83 -16.65 -0.35
CA GLY A 178 17.32 -15.52 -1.13
C GLY A 178 16.47 -14.58 -0.27
N LEU A 179 15.52 -15.13 0.49
CA LEU A 179 14.65 -14.39 1.41
C LEU A 179 15.46 -13.55 2.40
N GLN A 180 16.47 -14.18 3.01
CA GLN A 180 17.32 -13.56 4.01
C GLN A 180 18.23 -12.49 3.39
N LYS A 181 18.79 -12.75 2.20
CA LYS A 181 19.63 -11.79 1.46
C LYS A 181 18.86 -10.55 1.03
N TRP A 182 17.64 -10.73 0.54
CA TRP A 182 16.73 -9.64 0.14
C TRP A 182 16.03 -8.99 1.34
N ARG A 183 16.21 -9.51 2.56
CA ARG A 183 15.58 -9.05 3.80
C ARG A 183 14.06 -8.87 3.65
N VAL A 184 13.39 -9.85 3.05
CA VAL A 184 11.94 -9.77 2.80
C VAL A 184 11.16 -9.54 4.10
N GLY A 185 11.56 -10.19 5.20
CA GLY A 185 10.95 -9.94 6.52
C GLY A 185 11.08 -8.49 7.00
N PHE A 186 12.18 -7.79 6.68
CA PHE A 186 12.32 -6.36 6.97
C PHE A 186 11.39 -5.51 6.12
N ILE A 187 11.25 -5.85 4.83
CA ILE A 187 10.31 -5.16 3.93
C ILE A 187 8.88 -5.31 4.45
N ILE A 188 8.46 -6.54 4.80
CA ILE A 188 7.13 -6.82 5.35
C ILE A 188 6.90 -6.01 6.64
N GLY A 189 7.90 -5.93 7.52
CA GLY A 189 7.81 -5.11 8.74
C GLY A 189 7.78 -3.59 8.47
N LEU A 190 8.33 -3.12 7.35
CA LEU A 190 8.35 -1.71 6.98
C LEU A 190 7.04 -1.24 6.32
N LEU A 191 6.31 -2.13 5.64
CA LEU A 191 5.07 -1.78 4.94
C LEU A 191 4.01 -1.13 5.84
N PRO A 192 3.70 -1.64 7.05
CA PRO A 192 2.77 -0.98 7.97
C PRO A 192 3.25 0.41 8.42
N VAL A 193 4.56 0.61 8.54
CA VAL A 193 5.15 1.91 8.92
C VAL A 193 4.97 2.93 7.79
N LEU A 194 5.22 2.53 6.54
CA LEU A 194 4.96 3.38 5.37
C LEU A 194 3.48 3.76 5.26
N MET A 195 2.59 2.80 5.55
CA MET A 195 1.15 3.06 5.57
C MET A 195 0.74 4.01 6.70
N SER A 196 1.35 3.88 7.88
CA SER A 196 1.10 4.81 8.98
C SER A 196 1.63 6.21 8.66
N ALA A 197 2.79 6.30 7.99
CA ALA A 197 3.36 7.56 7.54
C ALA A 197 2.47 8.26 6.51
N SER A 198 1.88 7.52 5.55
CA SER A 198 0.92 8.10 4.59
C SER A 198 -0.31 8.68 5.29
N LEU A 199 -0.82 8.01 6.31
CA LEU A 199 -1.91 8.49 7.15
C LEU A 199 -1.52 9.77 7.91
N CYS A 200 -0.32 9.83 8.50
CA CYS A 200 0.18 11.05 9.14
C CYS A 200 0.27 12.23 8.16
N VAL A 201 0.81 12.02 6.95
CA VAL A 201 0.91 13.05 5.92
C VAL A 201 -0.48 13.54 5.50
N PHE A 202 -1.45 12.63 5.38
CA PHE A 202 -2.83 12.99 5.07
C PHE A 202 -3.48 13.84 6.17
N LEU A 203 -3.29 13.45 7.43
CA LEU A 203 -3.79 14.23 8.58
C LEU A 203 -3.18 15.62 8.64
N VAL A 204 -1.87 15.76 8.37
CA VAL A 204 -1.22 17.08 8.27
C VAL A 204 -1.89 17.92 7.17
N GLY A 205 -2.15 17.34 6.00
CA GLY A 205 -2.86 18.04 4.94
C GLY A 205 -4.29 18.45 5.33
N LEU A 206 -5.00 17.64 6.13
CA LEU A 206 -6.31 18.01 6.68
C LEU A 206 -6.22 19.19 7.66
N VAL A 207 -5.22 19.21 8.54
CA VAL A 207 -5.02 20.32 9.49
C VAL A 207 -4.68 21.63 8.76
N VAL A 208 -3.94 21.57 7.65
CA VAL A 208 -3.61 22.77 6.84
C VAL A 208 -4.80 23.26 6.02
N LEU A 209 -5.72 22.37 5.65
CA LEU A 209 -6.95 22.71 4.92
C LEU A 209 -8.02 23.36 5.82
N LEU A 210 -8.04 23.03 7.11
CA LEU A 210 -9.03 23.49 8.09
C LEU A 210 -8.78 24.93 8.55
#